data_AF-A0A830EJ66-F1
#
_entry.id   AF-A0A830EJ66-F1
#
_cell.length_a   1.000
_cell.length_b   1.000
_cell.length_c   1.000
_cell.angle_alpha   90.00
_cell.angle_beta   90.00
_cell.angle_gamma   90.00
#
_symmetry.space_group_name_H-M   'P 1'
#
loop_
_entity.id
_entity.type
_entity.pdbx_description
1 polymer ?
#
loop_
_entity_poly.entity_id
_entity_poly.type
_entity_poly.pdbx_seq_one_letter_code
_entity_poly.pdbx_strand_id
1 'polypeptide(L)'
;MVNVRDVFWSMVRRPQLLIDYLRELNVNVDELCRDFPANGFRCPPGEGDDFRSRFFIVSYMYLKVLNWELRELASTGVIVEGISELISDVITDMRLYNAPPELMNAVASIARDILHVYRGWGSSSSISG
;
A
#
# COMPACT_ATOMS: atom_id res chain seq x y z
N MET A 1 -1.89 15.05 9.89
CA MET A 1 -0.80 14.07 10.02
C MET A 1 -1.43 12.70 9.96
N VAL A 2 -1.01 11.88 9.00
CA VAL A 2 -1.59 10.55 8.76
C VAL A 2 -0.48 9.52 8.91
N ASN A 3 -0.65 8.58 9.84
CA ASN A 3 0.26 7.44 9.98
C ASN A 3 -0.26 6.29 9.11
N VAL A 4 0.39 6.08 7.96
CA VAL A 4 -0.09 5.10 6.95
C VAL A 4 0.05 3.66 7.41
N ARG A 5 0.94 3.38 8.37
CA ARG A 5 1.13 2.05 8.93
C ARG A 5 -0.08 1.60 9.74
N ASP A 6 -0.61 2.47 10.60
CA ASP A 6 -1.77 2.15 11.43
C ASP A 6 -3.05 2.02 10.60
N VAL A 7 -3.18 2.86 9.57
CA VAL A 7 -4.27 2.79 8.59
C VAL A 7 -4.22 1.46 7.84
N PHE A 8 -3.05 1.09 7.30
CA PHE A 8 -2.83 -0.19 6.63
C PHE A 8 -3.26 -1.38 7.51
N TRP A 9 -2.75 -1.45 8.74
CA TRP A 9 -3.06 -2.55 9.64
C TRP A 9 -4.54 -2.60 10.03
N SER A 10 -5.22 -1.45 10.07
CA SER A 10 -6.66 -1.39 10.27
C SER A 10 -7.41 -1.97 9.07
N MET A 11 -6.97 -1.68 7.84
CA MET A 11 -7.55 -2.24 6.61
C MET A 11 -7.30 -3.74 6.48
N VAL A 12 -6.15 -4.27 6.89
CA VAL A 12 -5.93 -5.73 6.92
C VAL A 12 -6.92 -6.43 7.86
N ARG A 13 -7.15 -5.84 9.05
CA ARG A 13 -8.10 -6.39 10.03
C ARG A 13 -9.55 -6.25 9.60
N ARG A 14 -9.90 -5.15 8.92
CA ARG A 14 -11.25 -4.82 8.45
C ARG A 14 -11.18 -4.39 6.98
N PRO A 15 -11.19 -5.34 6.02
CA PRO A 15 -10.98 -5.03 4.60
C PRO A 15 -12.02 -4.09 4.00
N GLN A 16 -13.20 -3.96 4.61
CA GLN A 16 -14.19 -2.96 4.20
C GLN A 16 -13.62 -1.53 4.25
N LEU A 17 -12.71 -1.24 5.18
CA LEU A 17 -12.05 0.08 5.27
C LEU A 17 -11.21 0.39 4.02
N LEU A 18 -10.60 -0.62 3.40
CA LEU A 18 -9.91 -0.44 2.12
C LEU A 18 -10.92 -0.10 1.03
N ILE A 19 -12.05 -0.82 0.97
CA ILE A 19 -13.07 -0.59 -0.06
C ILE A 19 -13.68 0.79 0.05
N ASP A 20 -13.96 1.25 1.27
CA ASP A 20 -14.51 2.58 1.53
C ASP A 20 -13.50 3.67 1.13
N TYR A 21 -12.23 3.51 1.52
CA TYR A 21 -11.14 4.41 1.12
C TYR A 21 -10.95 4.48 -0.41
N LEU A 22 -10.97 3.34 -1.10
CA LEU A 22 -10.87 3.32 -2.57
C LEU A 22 -12.05 4.03 -3.23
N ARG A 23 -13.26 3.87 -2.67
CA ARG A 23 -14.46 4.57 -3.15
C ARG A 23 -14.36 6.08 -2.95
N GLU A 24 -13.86 6.53 -1.80
CA GLU A 24 -13.63 7.96 -1.52
C GLU A 24 -12.64 8.59 -2.50
N LEU A 25 -11.64 7.83 -2.94
CA LEU A 25 -10.68 8.24 -3.97
C LEU A 25 -11.19 8.06 -5.41
N ASN A 26 -12.43 7.60 -5.59
CA ASN A 26 -13.01 7.25 -6.89
C ASN A 26 -12.16 6.24 -7.70
N VAL A 27 -11.47 5.34 -6.99
CA VAL A 27 -10.65 4.28 -7.57
C VAL A 27 -11.51 3.03 -7.80
N ASN A 28 -11.43 2.47 -9.01
CA ASN A 28 -12.16 1.26 -9.36
C ASN A 28 -11.50 0.01 -8.76
N VAL A 29 -12.17 -0.59 -7.77
CA VAL A 29 -11.70 -1.82 -7.09
C VAL A 29 -11.52 -2.98 -8.08
N ASP A 30 -12.41 -3.11 -9.07
CA ASP A 30 -12.36 -4.20 -10.03
C ASP A 30 -11.13 -4.11 -10.94
N GLU A 31 -10.66 -2.90 -11.25
CA GLU A 31 -9.41 -2.69 -11.96
C GLU A 31 -8.20 -3.12 -11.13
N LEU A 32 -8.15 -2.73 -9.86
CA LEU A 32 -7.09 -3.16 -8.96
C LEU A 32 -7.06 -4.68 -8.78
N CYS A 33 -8.22 -5.32 -8.74
CA CYS A 33 -8.33 -6.78 -8.67
C CYS A 33 -7.92 -7.48 -9.96
N ARG A 34 -8.23 -6.93 -11.13
CA ARG A 34 -7.74 -7.46 -12.42
C ARG A 34 -6.21 -7.38 -12.54
N ASP A 35 -5.63 -6.33 -11.96
CA ASP A 35 -4.17 -6.14 -11.93
C ASP A 35 -3.47 -6.92 -10.81
N PHE A 36 -4.21 -7.63 -9.95
CA PHE A 36 -3.61 -8.38 -8.85
C PHE A 36 -2.81 -9.58 -9.40
N PRO A 37 -1.51 -9.69 -9.11
CA PRO A 37 -0.62 -10.57 -9.88
C PRO A 37 -0.74 -12.05 -9.51
N ALA A 38 -1.39 -12.40 -8.40
CA ALA A 38 -1.43 -13.77 -7.90
C ALA A 38 -2.81 -14.40 -8.05
N ASN A 39 -2.84 -15.61 -8.61
CA ASN A 39 -4.06 -16.40 -8.74
C ASN A 39 -4.43 -17.08 -7.41
N GLY A 40 -5.70 -17.46 -7.28
CA GLY A 40 -6.17 -18.24 -6.12
C GLY A 40 -6.54 -17.41 -4.88
N PHE A 41 -6.55 -16.08 -4.99
CA PHE A 41 -7.05 -15.17 -3.97
C PHE A 41 -8.38 -14.56 -4.39
N ARG A 42 -9.32 -14.46 -3.45
CA ARG A 42 -10.59 -13.77 -3.66
C ARG A 42 -10.35 -12.26 -3.57
N CYS A 43 -10.47 -11.56 -4.69
CA CYS A 43 -10.37 -10.09 -4.74
C CYS A 43 -11.73 -9.50 -5.15
N PRO A 44 -12.21 -8.43 -4.49
CA PRO A 44 -11.62 -7.76 -3.31
C PRO A 44 -11.64 -8.62 -2.05
N PRO A 45 -10.80 -8.29 -1.03
CA PRO A 45 -10.78 -9.03 0.21
C PRO A 45 -12.07 -8.74 0.99
N GLY A 46 -12.67 -9.79 1.56
CA GLY A 46 -13.86 -9.74 2.41
C GLY A 46 -13.56 -10.14 3.86
N GLU A 47 -14.52 -9.90 4.75
CA GLU A 47 -14.38 -10.26 6.18
C GLU A 47 -14.27 -11.77 6.43
N GLY A 48 -14.80 -12.59 5.51
CA GLY A 48 -14.72 -14.05 5.57
C GLY A 48 -13.39 -14.64 5.10
N ASP A 49 -12.49 -13.83 4.53
CA ASP A 49 -11.20 -14.32 4.07
C ASP A 49 -10.22 -14.51 5.24
N ASP A 50 -9.36 -15.52 5.13
CA ASP A 50 -8.32 -15.74 6.12
C ASP A 50 -7.36 -14.54 6.18
N PHE A 51 -6.69 -14.38 7.32
CA PHE A 51 -5.83 -13.23 7.57
C PHE A 51 -4.73 -13.08 6.52
N ARG A 52 -4.13 -14.19 6.06
CA ARG A 52 -3.05 -14.18 5.09
C ARG A 52 -3.54 -13.67 3.74
N SER A 53 -4.68 -14.17 3.28
CA SER A 53 -5.31 -13.71 2.03
C SER A 53 -5.63 -12.21 2.07
N ARG A 54 -6.21 -11.73 3.19
CA ARG A 54 -6.46 -10.30 3.39
C ARG A 54 -5.19 -9.48 3.36
N PHE A 55 -4.17 -9.91 4.10
CA PHE A 55 -2.88 -9.23 4.16
C PHE A 55 -2.25 -9.08 2.77
N PHE A 56 -2.26 -10.13 1.95
CA PHE A 56 -1.71 -10.09 0.59
C PHE A 56 -2.43 -9.12 -0.33
N ILE A 57 -3.76 -9.18 -0.38
CA ILE A 57 -4.54 -8.33 -1.27
C ILE A 57 -4.45 -6.87 -0.82
N VAL A 58 -4.63 -6.61 0.48
CA VAL A 58 -4.54 -5.25 1.05
C VAL A 58 -3.15 -4.67 0.83
N SER A 59 -2.07 -5.44 1.03
CA SER A 59 -0.70 -4.96 0.79
C SER A 59 -0.49 -4.49 -0.64
N TYR A 60 -0.95 -5.27 -1.62
CA TYR A 60 -0.83 -4.88 -3.03
C TYR A 60 -1.65 -3.63 -3.34
N MET A 61 -2.95 -3.66 -3.02
CA MET A 61 -3.89 -2.59 -3.38
C MET A 61 -3.55 -1.28 -2.66
N TYR A 62 -3.33 -1.34 -1.35
CA TYR A 62 -3.04 -0.17 -0.55
C TYR A 62 -1.73 0.49 -0.97
N LEU A 63 -0.64 -0.27 -1.15
CA LEU A 63 0.64 0.30 -1.57
C LEU A 63 0.57 0.88 -2.99
N LYS A 64 -0.17 0.24 -3.90
CA LYS A 64 -0.35 0.77 -5.27
C LYS A 64 -1.02 2.14 -5.24
N VAL A 65 -2.08 2.28 -4.46
CA VAL A 65 -2.83 3.54 -4.33
C VAL A 65 -2.04 4.59 -3.54
N LEU A 66 -1.37 4.19 -2.45
CA LEU A 66 -0.49 5.07 -1.70
C LEU A 66 0.63 5.65 -2.58
N ASN A 67 1.21 4.84 -3.47
CA ASN A 67 2.21 5.32 -4.45
C ASN A 67 1.63 6.37 -5.41
N TRP A 68 0.37 6.22 -5.81
CA TRP A 68 -0.32 7.22 -6.65
C TRP A 68 -0.56 8.51 -5.88
N GLU A 69 -1.17 8.44 -4.70
CA GLU A 69 -1.41 9.62 -3.86
C GLU A 69 -0.11 10.37 -3.52
N LEU A 70 0.95 9.64 -3.16
CA LEU A 70 2.25 10.25 -2.89
C LEU A 70 2.88 10.92 -4.12
N ARG A 71 2.52 10.53 -5.34
CA ARG A 71 3.01 11.26 -6.54
C ARG A 71 2.23 12.54 -6.75
N GLU A 72 0.94 12.55 -6.45
CA GLU A 72 0.09 13.74 -6.54
C GLU A 72 0.38 14.76 -5.44
N LEU A 73 0.66 14.28 -4.23
CA LEU A 73 0.90 15.12 -3.06
C LEU A 73 2.28 15.78 -3.03
N ALA A 74 3.18 15.45 -3.97
CA ALA A 74 4.57 15.92 -4.00
C ALA A 74 4.75 17.44 -4.00
N SER A 75 3.72 18.18 -4.37
CA SER A 75 3.71 19.65 -4.39
C SER A 75 2.92 20.30 -3.24
N THR A 76 2.31 19.51 -2.36
CA THR A 76 1.24 20.00 -1.46
C THR A 76 1.66 20.23 -0.01
N GLY A 77 2.88 19.82 0.38
CA GLY A 77 3.40 20.02 1.74
C GLY A 77 2.75 19.14 2.83
N VAL A 78 1.94 18.14 2.45
CA VAL A 78 1.36 17.17 3.39
C VAL A 78 2.46 16.27 3.95
N ILE A 79 2.56 16.15 5.28
CA ILE A 79 3.49 15.23 5.93
C ILE A 79 2.82 13.86 6.12
N VAL A 80 3.40 12.84 5.50
CA VAL A 80 3.00 11.43 5.63
C VAL A 80 4.04 10.68 6.47
N GLU A 81 3.59 10.07 7.56
CA GLU A 81 4.44 9.35 8.52
C GLU A 81 4.24 7.84 8.43
N GLY A 82 5.24 7.07 8.86
CA GLY A 82 5.13 5.61 8.96
C GLY A 82 5.38 4.84 7.66
N ILE A 83 5.84 5.49 6.59
CA ILE A 83 6.08 4.84 5.28
C ILE A 83 7.20 3.79 5.38
N SER A 84 8.32 4.11 6.03
CA SER A 84 9.46 3.20 6.14
C SER A 84 9.09 1.95 6.94
N GLU A 85 8.38 2.15 8.04
CA GLU A 85 7.90 1.10 8.93
C GLU A 85 6.84 0.24 8.24
N LEU A 86 5.87 0.85 7.54
CA LEU A 86 4.88 0.13 6.73
C LEU A 86 5.55 -0.78 5.69
N ILE A 87 6.51 -0.27 4.93
CA ILE A 87 7.20 -1.05 3.90
C ILE A 87 8.00 -2.20 4.53
N SER A 88 8.68 -1.93 5.65
CA SER A 88 9.42 -2.96 6.39
C SER A 88 8.49 -4.07 6.88
N ASP A 89 7.35 -3.71 7.47
CA ASP A 89 6.33 -4.66 7.91
C ASP A 89 5.81 -5.50 6.74
N VAL A 90 5.37 -4.86 5.64
CA VAL A 90 4.80 -5.57 4.49
C VAL A 90 5.80 -6.55 3.88
N ILE A 91 7.05 -6.13 3.64
CA ILE A 91 8.07 -6.98 3.03
C ILE A 91 8.45 -8.15 3.94
N THR A 92 8.51 -7.91 5.25
CA THR A 92 8.82 -8.95 6.24
C THR A 92 7.69 -9.98 6.30
N ASP A 93 6.45 -9.51 6.43
CA ASP A 93 5.30 -10.37 6.63
C ASP A 93 4.90 -11.11 5.34
N MET A 94 5.14 -10.54 4.16
CA MET A 94 5.03 -11.29 2.89
C MET A 94 5.95 -12.50 2.85
N ARG A 95 7.18 -12.38 3.36
CA ARG A 95 8.11 -13.51 3.45
C ARG A 95 7.64 -14.52 4.49
N LEU A 96 7.24 -14.05 5.67
CA LEU A 96 6.77 -14.92 6.76
C LEU A 96 5.55 -15.75 6.35
N TYR A 97 4.63 -15.16 5.58
CA TYR A 97 3.43 -15.85 5.11
C TYR A 97 3.60 -16.61 3.80
N ASN A 98 4.83 -16.70 3.28
CA ASN A 98 5.16 -17.36 2.01
C ASN A 98 4.31 -16.81 0.85
N ALA A 99 4.37 -15.50 0.63
CA ALA A 99 3.71 -14.86 -0.49
C ALA A 99 4.13 -15.47 -1.83
N PRO A 100 3.21 -15.60 -2.80
CA PRO A 100 3.55 -16.02 -4.16
C PRO A 100 4.65 -15.11 -4.75
N PRO A 101 5.63 -15.66 -5.49
CA PRO A 101 6.76 -14.89 -6.02
C PRO A 101 6.33 -13.68 -6.87
N GLU A 102 5.30 -13.84 -7.70
CA GLU A 102 4.74 -12.80 -8.55
C GLU A 102 4.15 -11.63 -7.74
N LEU A 103 3.48 -11.93 -6.62
CA LEU A 103 3.00 -10.93 -5.69
C LEU A 103 4.14 -10.23 -4.97
N MET A 104 5.09 -11.00 -4.43
CA MET A 104 6.25 -10.46 -3.73
C MET A 104 7.05 -9.51 -4.61
N ASN A 105 7.25 -9.87 -5.89
CA ASN A 105 7.95 -9.04 -6.86
C ASN A 105 7.21 -7.73 -7.15
N ALA A 106 5.89 -7.79 -7.36
CA ALA A 106 5.07 -6.61 -7.61
C ALA A 106 5.09 -5.66 -6.40
N VAL A 107 4.89 -6.18 -5.19
CA VAL A 107 4.91 -5.40 -3.96
C VAL A 107 6.29 -4.80 -3.69
N ALA A 108 7.37 -5.57 -3.89
CA ALA A 108 8.73 -5.05 -3.75
C ALA A 108 9.03 -3.95 -4.76
N SER A 109 8.49 -4.02 -5.98
CA SER A 109 8.62 -2.95 -6.97
C SER A 109 7.91 -1.68 -6.50
N ILE A 110 6.63 -1.79 -6.10
CA ILE A 110 5.84 -0.65 -5.61
C ILE A 110 6.49 -0.01 -4.38
N ALA A 111 6.99 -0.82 -3.45
CA ALA A 111 7.68 -0.34 -2.25
C ALA A 111 8.93 0.48 -2.59
N ARG A 112 9.74 0.05 -3.58
CA ARG A 112 10.90 0.83 -4.03
C ARG A 112 10.48 2.16 -4.63
N ASP A 113 9.42 2.18 -5.42
CA ASP A 113 8.89 3.41 -6.02
C ASP A 113 8.42 4.40 -4.94
N ILE A 114 7.67 3.92 -3.93
CA ILE A 114 7.24 4.75 -2.79
C ILE A 114 8.44 5.36 -2.08
N LEU A 115 9.45 4.55 -1.75
CA LEU A 115 10.65 5.03 -1.07
C LEU A 115 11.42 6.07 -1.91
N HIS A 116 11.44 5.90 -3.23
CA HIS A 116 12.07 6.86 -4.12
C HIS A 116 11.34 8.20 -4.13
N VAL A 117 10.01 8.18 -4.27
CA VAL A 117 9.17 9.38 -4.20
C VAL A 117 9.33 10.07 -2.85
N TYR A 118 9.24 9.31 -1.76
CA TYR A 118 9.33 9.83 -0.39
C TYR A 118 10.69 10.46 -0.07
N ARG A 119 11.80 9.83 -0.49
CA ARG A 119 13.15 10.40 -0.30
C ARG A 119 13.39 11.65 -1.17
N GLY A 120 12.73 11.74 -2.32
CA GLY A 120 12.75 12.92 -3.16
C GLY A 120 12.26 14.17 -2.42
N TRP A 121 11.31 14.01 -1.49
CA TRP A 121 10.76 15.12 -0.71
C TRP A 121 11.69 15.62 0.40
N GLY A 122 12.46 14.72 1.01
CA GLY A 122 13.43 15.07 2.07
C GLY A 122 14.66 15.83 1.57
N SER A 123 14.87 15.90 0.25
CA SER A 123 16.04 16.56 -0.35
C SER A 123 15.75 18.01 -0.80
N SER A 124 14.50 18.47 -0.75
CA SER A 124 14.11 19.81 -1.21
C SER A 124 14.18 20.89 -0.11
N SER A 125 14.59 20.55 1.10
CA SER A 125 14.54 21.44 2.27
C SER A 125 15.85 22.19 2.59
N SER A 126 16.89 22.11 1.75
CA SER A 126 18.23 22.63 2.09
C SER A 126 18.88 23.53 1.04
N ILE A 127 18.10 24.33 0.31
CA ILE A 127 18.63 25.46 -0.48
C ILE A 127 17.83 26.72 -0.14
N SER A 128 18.12 27.31 1.01
CA SER A 128 17.92 28.73 1.31
C SER A 128 18.62 29.05 2.63
N GLY A 129 19.80 29.65 2.54
CA GLY A 129 20.67 30.05 3.65
C GLY A 129 22.05 30.40 3.15
#